data_AF-A0A3N9WX71-F1
#
_entry.id   AF-A0A3N9WX71-F1
#
_cell.length_a   1.000
_cell.length_b   1.000
_cell.length_c   1.000
_cell.angle_alpha   90.00
_cell.angle_beta   90.00
_cell.angle_gamma   90.00
#
_symmetry.space_group_name_H-M   'P 1'
#
loop_
_entity.id
_entity.type
_entity.pdbx_description
1 polymer ?
#
loop_
_entity_poly.entity_id
_entity_poly.type
_entity_poly.pdbx_seq_one_letter_code
_entity_poly.pdbx_strand_id
1 'polypeptide(L)'
;MIWARGRIARRLRNAGLPPPPAPYTVDAWCEAIAHGRGRPIHLRGERLGMDLPSAFLIKLEHADVIIVDSALPMLPRTQGILHELAHLVLNHGGDALHAEVDAAVEAEAELAADLLFQRLSNAATLASRTMTSGTANSIRTQRLWWPTSWWTDRRTDWQVNQLWMTLRAGMPEAAIITTTTAERVPVEIGGSRQRYRRVVEVHEALRLLRPWYSRQVHDSAAQRAQRYQLDATGTAAVVEAAQVAVALRRHQTESPSDDVPPLPQRRLAAYDIRAEARRLALVGLALHDSPLVAAELARWSPVAYGSRPEEPGSTAFDSFPITPLNRAVTRNGWAGAA
;
A
#
# COMPACT_ATOMS: atom_id res chain seq x y z
N MET A 1 -11.95 -12.90 17.91
CA MET A 1 -12.07 -12.10 16.66
C MET A 1 -13.42 -12.18 15.94
N ILE A 2 -13.98 -13.38 15.67
CA ILE A 2 -15.33 -13.54 15.09
C ILE A 2 -16.39 -12.76 15.89
N TRP A 3 -16.26 -12.78 17.22
CA TRP A 3 -17.13 -12.05 18.14
C TRP A 3 -17.05 -10.52 17.99
N ALA A 4 -15.85 -9.95 17.82
CA ALA A 4 -15.68 -8.50 17.61
C ALA A 4 -16.28 -8.06 16.28
N ARG A 5 -15.98 -8.77 15.19
CA ARG A 5 -16.57 -8.48 13.88
C ARG A 5 -18.08 -8.64 13.86
N GLY A 6 -18.61 -9.68 14.48
CA GLY A 6 -20.06 -9.90 14.62
C GLY A 6 -20.76 -8.78 15.41
N ARG A 7 -20.10 -8.28 16.47
CA ARG A 7 -20.55 -7.13 17.27
C ARG A 7 -20.58 -5.85 16.44
N ILE A 8 -19.49 -5.54 15.73
CA ILE A 8 -19.38 -4.35 14.87
C ILE A 8 -20.42 -4.40 13.74
N ALA A 9 -20.54 -5.56 13.06
CA ALA A 9 -21.53 -5.74 12.01
C ALA A 9 -22.96 -5.54 12.53
N ARG A 10 -23.25 -5.91 13.79
CA ARG A 10 -24.53 -5.66 14.45
C ARG A 10 -24.72 -4.18 14.75
N ARG A 11 -23.71 -3.49 15.31
CA ARG A 11 -23.75 -2.03 15.54
C ARG A 11 -24.00 -1.27 14.23
N LEU A 12 -23.29 -1.61 13.15
CA LEU A 12 -23.49 -1.02 11.81
C LEU A 12 -24.87 -1.31 11.22
N ARG A 13 -25.55 -2.41 11.60
CA ARG A 13 -26.95 -2.65 11.23
C ARG A 13 -27.90 -1.80 12.07
N ASN A 14 -27.67 -1.74 13.38
CA ASN A 14 -28.48 -0.96 14.30
C ASN A 14 -28.39 0.54 14.04
N ALA A 15 -27.28 1.01 13.46
CA ALA A 15 -27.11 2.40 13.02
C ALA A 15 -27.99 2.77 11.80
N GLY A 16 -28.73 1.83 11.21
CA GLY A 16 -29.74 2.13 10.19
C GLY A 16 -29.15 2.61 8.86
N LEU A 17 -27.92 2.20 8.51
CA LEU A 17 -27.29 2.62 7.27
C LEU A 17 -28.12 2.23 6.03
N PRO A 18 -28.38 3.17 5.10
CA PRO A 18 -28.96 2.81 3.82
C PRO A 18 -28.03 1.87 3.04
N PRO A 19 -28.58 1.03 2.14
CA PRO A 19 -27.75 0.26 1.22
C PRO A 19 -26.93 1.20 0.33
N PRO A 20 -25.72 0.78 -0.15
CA PRO A 20 -24.95 1.58 -1.10
C PRO A 20 -25.76 1.84 -2.39
N PRO A 21 -26.02 3.10 -2.76
CA PRO A 21 -26.77 3.42 -3.98
C PRO A 21 -25.85 3.37 -5.21
N ALA A 22 -26.44 3.26 -6.41
CA ALA A 22 -25.72 3.55 -7.65
C ALA A 22 -25.20 5.01 -7.64
N PRO A 23 -24.00 5.31 -8.17
CA PRO A 23 -23.08 4.46 -8.95
C PRO A 23 -22.18 3.51 -8.14
N TYR A 24 -22.53 3.20 -6.88
CA TYR A 24 -21.76 2.34 -5.97
C TYR A 24 -20.37 2.89 -5.68
N THR A 25 -20.30 4.20 -5.49
CA THR A 25 -19.12 4.92 -5.03
C THR A 25 -19.26 5.27 -3.55
N VAL A 26 -18.12 5.47 -2.88
CA VAL A 26 -18.11 5.94 -1.50
C VAL A 26 -18.78 7.32 -1.37
N ASP A 27 -18.61 8.20 -2.35
CA ASP A 27 -19.23 9.53 -2.40
C ASP A 27 -20.76 9.44 -2.40
N ALA A 28 -21.33 8.65 -3.31
CA ALA A 28 -22.79 8.47 -3.40
C ALA A 28 -23.36 7.80 -2.13
N TRP A 29 -22.59 6.92 -1.50
CA TRP A 29 -23.01 6.33 -0.24
C TRP A 29 -22.95 7.32 0.93
N CYS A 30 -21.94 8.18 0.98
CA CYS A 30 -21.87 9.27 1.95
C CYS A 30 -23.06 10.22 1.80
N GLU A 31 -23.45 10.57 0.57
CA GLU A 31 -24.65 11.38 0.31
C GLU A 31 -25.94 10.70 0.81
N ALA A 32 -26.13 9.40 0.53
CA ALA A 32 -27.28 8.66 1.03
C ALA A 32 -27.32 8.57 2.55
N ILE A 33 -26.17 8.37 3.20
CA ILE A 33 -26.06 8.36 4.66
C ILE A 33 -26.35 9.75 5.24
N ALA A 34 -25.83 10.81 4.62
CA ALA A 34 -26.08 12.19 5.02
C ALA A 34 -27.59 12.52 4.97
N HIS A 35 -28.26 12.10 3.88
CA HIS A 35 -29.70 12.26 3.73
C HIS A 35 -30.48 11.53 4.83
N GLY A 36 -30.15 10.25 5.09
CA GLY A 36 -30.82 9.47 6.15
C GLY A 36 -30.58 10.02 7.57
N ARG A 37 -29.44 10.69 7.81
CA ARG A 37 -29.11 11.34 9.08
C ARG A 37 -29.73 12.73 9.24
N GLY A 38 -30.23 13.33 8.16
CA GLY A 38 -30.62 14.75 8.15
C GLY A 38 -29.45 15.71 8.42
N ARG A 39 -28.21 15.27 8.24
CA ARG A 39 -26.98 16.04 8.49
C ARG A 39 -26.00 15.83 7.34
N PRO A 40 -25.64 16.90 6.59
CA PRO A 40 -24.70 16.83 5.47
C PRO A 40 -23.36 16.22 5.85
N ILE A 41 -22.81 15.42 4.92
CA ILE A 41 -21.42 14.96 4.95
C ILE A 41 -20.75 15.54 3.70
N HIS A 42 -19.76 16.39 3.88
CA HIS A 42 -18.97 16.97 2.80
C HIS A 42 -17.65 16.23 2.66
N LEU A 43 -17.36 15.70 1.47
CA LEU A 43 -16.06 15.12 1.15
C LEU A 43 -15.18 16.19 0.51
N ARG A 44 -13.97 16.41 1.04
CA ARG A 44 -12.98 17.33 0.48
C ARG A 44 -11.68 16.61 0.20
N GLY A 45 -11.22 16.68 -1.05
CA GLY A 45 -9.90 16.18 -1.43
C GLY A 45 -8.88 17.30 -1.30
N GLU A 46 -7.99 17.20 -0.32
CA GLU A 46 -6.90 18.17 -0.10
C GLU A 46 -5.55 17.49 -0.30
N ARG A 47 -4.46 18.23 -0.52
CA ARG A 47 -3.12 17.62 -0.42
C ARG A 47 -2.69 17.65 1.04
N LEU A 48 -2.67 16.49 1.66
CA LEU A 48 -2.27 16.36 3.06
C LEU A 48 -0.77 16.07 3.16
N GLY A 49 -0.12 16.73 4.11
CA GLY A 49 1.28 16.44 4.47
C GLY A 49 1.42 15.07 5.13
N MET A 50 2.67 14.67 5.34
CA MET A 50 3.00 13.41 6.04
C MET A 50 2.70 13.46 7.54
N ASP A 51 2.58 14.66 8.09
CA ASP A 51 2.26 14.98 9.49
C ASP A 51 0.77 14.81 9.80
N LEU A 52 -0.08 14.73 8.77
CA LEU A 52 -1.51 14.53 8.89
C LEU A 52 -1.90 13.10 8.52
N PRO A 53 -2.97 12.56 9.15
CA PRO A 53 -3.53 11.27 8.76
C PRO A 53 -4.09 11.32 7.34
N SER A 54 -4.38 10.14 6.78
CA SER A 54 -4.69 10.05 5.36
C SER A 54 -6.08 10.50 4.95
N ALA A 55 -6.99 10.42 5.91
CA ALA A 55 -8.22 11.18 5.99
C ALA A 55 -8.41 11.62 7.45
N PHE A 56 -9.29 12.59 7.68
CA PHE A 56 -9.77 12.94 9.00
C PHE A 56 -11.14 13.62 8.96
N LEU A 57 -11.89 13.47 10.06
CA LEU A 57 -13.23 14.01 10.23
C LEU A 57 -13.27 15.28 11.07
N ILE A 58 -13.81 16.36 10.49
CA ILE A 58 -14.20 17.57 11.22
C ILE A 58 -15.71 17.55 11.45
N LYS A 59 -16.15 17.53 12.71
CA LYS A 59 -17.56 17.68 13.08
C LYS A 59 -17.87 19.17 13.29
N LEU A 60 -18.68 19.74 12.41
CA LEU A 60 -19.19 21.11 12.56
C LEU A 60 -20.56 21.10 13.23
N GLU A 61 -21.15 22.27 13.49
CA GLU A 61 -22.47 22.36 14.10
C GLU A 61 -23.57 21.73 13.21
N HIS A 62 -23.54 22.06 11.91
CA HIS A 62 -24.59 21.69 10.96
C HIS A 62 -24.15 20.73 9.84
N ALA A 63 -22.89 20.30 9.86
CA ALA A 63 -22.36 19.38 8.86
C ALA A 63 -21.17 18.59 9.42
N ASP A 64 -20.84 17.50 8.75
CA ASP A 64 -19.59 16.77 8.95
C ASP A 64 -18.73 16.96 7.69
N VAL A 65 -17.43 17.18 7.86
CA VAL A 65 -16.49 17.33 6.74
C VAL A 65 -15.43 16.24 6.87
N ILE A 66 -15.33 15.38 5.87
CA ILE A 66 -14.24 14.41 5.76
C ILE A 66 -13.22 14.97 4.78
N ILE A 67 -12.04 15.30 5.30
CA ILE A 67 -10.90 15.72 4.48
C ILE A 67 -10.09 14.47 4.17
N VAL A 68 -9.75 14.26 2.91
CA VAL A 68 -8.96 13.10 2.45
C VAL A 68 -7.85 13.55 1.53
N ASP A 69 -6.73 12.86 1.57
CA ASP A 69 -5.62 13.16 0.67
C ASP A 69 -5.95 12.86 -0.80
N SER A 70 -6.08 13.93 -1.56
CA SER A 70 -6.32 13.95 -3.00
C SER A 70 -5.23 13.26 -3.82
N ALA A 71 -4.02 13.10 -3.28
CA ALA A 71 -2.93 12.39 -3.94
C ALA A 71 -2.97 10.87 -3.72
N LEU A 72 -3.82 10.36 -2.82
CA LEU A 72 -4.00 8.92 -2.66
C LEU A 72 -4.73 8.30 -3.86
N PRO A 73 -4.32 7.09 -4.28
CA PRO A 73 -5.12 6.27 -5.17
C PRO A 73 -6.49 5.97 -4.56
N MET A 74 -7.44 5.60 -5.43
CA MET A 74 -8.84 5.46 -5.03
C MET A 74 -9.09 4.43 -3.93
N LEU A 75 -8.38 3.29 -3.89
CA LEU A 75 -8.58 2.26 -2.85
C LEU A 75 -8.22 2.75 -1.43
N PRO A 76 -7.00 3.27 -1.16
CA PRO A 76 -6.68 3.86 0.14
C PRO A 76 -7.53 5.09 0.44
N ARG A 77 -7.82 5.94 -0.56
CA ARG A 77 -8.76 7.07 -0.39
C ARG A 77 -10.14 6.61 0.07
N THR A 78 -10.66 5.54 -0.52
CA THR A 78 -11.93 4.93 -0.11
C THR A 78 -11.85 4.38 1.30
N GLN A 79 -10.77 3.68 1.65
CA GLN A 79 -10.61 3.18 3.03
C GLN A 79 -10.62 4.34 4.03
N GLY A 80 -9.86 5.41 3.77
CA GLY A 80 -9.82 6.58 4.65
C GLY A 80 -11.21 7.19 4.84
N ILE A 81 -11.97 7.40 3.75
CA ILE A 81 -13.35 7.91 3.86
C ILE A 81 -14.25 6.94 4.66
N LEU A 82 -14.15 5.64 4.42
CA LEU A 82 -14.95 4.63 5.14
C LEU A 82 -14.56 4.50 6.61
N HIS A 83 -13.31 4.76 6.95
CA HIS A 83 -12.80 4.85 8.33
C HIS A 83 -13.45 6.04 9.05
N GLU A 84 -13.38 7.24 8.48
CA GLU A 84 -14.01 8.43 9.06
C GLU A 84 -15.54 8.27 9.17
N LEU A 85 -16.15 7.67 8.16
CA LEU A 85 -17.57 7.35 8.16
C LEU A 85 -17.90 6.34 9.27
N ALA A 86 -17.02 5.38 9.56
CA ALA A 86 -17.21 4.47 10.68
C ALA A 86 -17.22 5.20 12.02
N HIS A 87 -16.34 6.18 12.24
CA HIS A 87 -16.39 7.03 13.43
C HIS A 87 -17.73 7.77 13.56
N LEU A 88 -18.21 8.37 12.46
CA LEU A 88 -19.52 9.06 12.45
C LEU A 88 -20.67 8.12 12.82
N VAL A 89 -20.74 6.97 12.15
CA VAL A 89 -21.88 6.04 12.25
C VAL A 89 -21.90 5.31 13.58
N LEU A 90 -20.73 4.99 14.13
CA LEU A 90 -20.62 4.34 15.43
C LEU A 90 -20.64 5.34 16.60
N ASN A 91 -20.80 6.64 16.30
CA ASN A 91 -20.77 7.75 17.23
C ASN A 91 -19.49 7.78 18.09
N HIS A 92 -18.35 7.48 17.46
CA HIS A 92 -17.05 7.67 18.10
C HIS A 92 -16.74 9.16 18.17
N GLY A 93 -16.10 9.59 19.25
CA GLY A 93 -15.55 10.94 19.40
C GLY A 93 -14.35 11.15 18.47
N GLY A 94 -14.57 11.05 17.15
CA GLY A 94 -13.58 11.40 16.15
C GLY A 94 -13.42 12.91 16.16
N ASP A 95 -12.37 13.37 16.82
CA ASP A 95 -11.90 14.74 16.74
C ASP A 95 -10.51 14.71 16.11
N ALA A 96 -10.46 15.14 14.84
CA ALA A 96 -9.46 14.85 13.81
C ALA A 96 -7.98 15.12 14.15
N LEU A 97 -7.70 15.83 15.23
CA LEU A 97 -6.36 16.30 15.58
C LEU A 97 -5.99 16.05 17.04
N HIS A 98 -6.84 15.35 17.80
CA HIS A 98 -6.53 15.06 19.19
C HIS A 98 -5.60 13.85 19.28
N ALA A 99 -4.43 14.09 19.87
CA ALA A 99 -3.33 13.13 20.01
C ALA A 99 -3.63 11.87 20.86
N GLU A 100 -4.88 11.66 21.28
CA GLU A 100 -5.28 10.60 22.21
C GLU A 100 -6.64 10.00 21.84
N VAL A 101 -6.82 9.54 20.59
CA VAL A 101 -7.94 8.63 20.32
C VAL A 101 -7.61 7.25 20.91
N ASP A 102 -8.55 6.67 21.66
CA ASP A 102 -8.43 5.33 22.22
C ASP A 102 -8.13 4.32 21.10
N ALA A 103 -7.01 3.59 21.22
CA ALA A 103 -6.58 2.59 20.25
C ALA A 103 -7.65 1.50 20.00
N ALA A 104 -8.52 1.21 20.96
CA ALA A 104 -9.65 0.29 20.78
C ALA A 104 -10.74 0.89 19.87
N VAL A 105 -10.99 2.20 19.98
CA VAL A 105 -11.94 2.95 19.14
C VAL A 105 -11.44 3.03 17.71
N GLU A 106 -10.15 3.34 17.52
CA GLU A 106 -9.47 3.30 16.22
C GLU A 106 -9.53 1.91 15.57
N ALA A 107 -9.22 0.88 16.35
CA ALA A 107 -9.28 -0.49 15.86
C ALA A 107 -10.71 -0.91 15.46
N GLU A 108 -11.72 -0.42 16.19
CA GLU A 108 -13.12 -0.66 15.83
C GLU A 108 -13.52 0.06 14.55
N ALA A 109 -13.11 1.32 14.37
CA ALA A 109 -13.35 2.08 13.14
C ALA A 109 -12.71 1.42 11.92
N GLU A 110 -11.47 0.94 12.05
CA GLU A 110 -10.78 0.19 11.00
C GLU A 110 -11.52 -1.09 10.58
N LEU A 111 -11.97 -1.89 11.56
CA LEU A 111 -12.74 -3.10 11.28
C LEU A 111 -14.12 -2.79 10.68
N ALA A 112 -14.72 -1.67 11.05
CA ALA A 112 -15.96 -1.20 10.49
C ALA A 112 -15.79 -0.69 9.04
N ALA A 113 -14.71 0.03 8.74
CA ALA A 113 -14.35 0.46 7.39
C ALA A 113 -14.21 -0.73 6.44
N ASP A 114 -13.51 -1.79 6.87
CA ASP A 114 -13.41 -3.05 6.12
C ASP A 114 -14.77 -3.68 5.82
N LEU A 115 -15.70 -3.65 6.78
CA LEU A 115 -17.05 -4.17 6.63
C LEU A 115 -17.88 -3.31 5.67
N LEU A 116 -17.75 -1.99 5.74
CA LEU A 116 -18.42 -1.06 4.84
C LEU A 116 -17.90 -1.24 3.41
N PHE A 117 -16.58 -1.35 3.23
CA PHE A 117 -15.98 -1.58 1.91
C PHE A 117 -16.49 -2.88 1.28
N GLN A 118 -16.64 -3.93 2.08
CA GLN A 118 -17.24 -5.19 1.62
C GLN A 118 -18.70 -5.03 1.20
N ARG A 119 -19.51 -4.26 1.95
CA ARG A 119 -20.90 -3.96 1.56
C ARG A 119 -20.95 -3.21 0.24
N LEU A 120 -20.12 -2.18 0.07
CA LEU A 120 -20.01 -1.40 -1.16
C LEU A 120 -19.63 -2.28 -2.36
N SER A 121 -18.56 -3.07 -2.21
CA SER A 121 -18.05 -3.98 -3.24
C SER A 121 -19.07 -5.06 -3.64
N ASN A 122 -19.79 -5.61 -2.64
CA ASN A 122 -20.84 -6.60 -2.90
C ASN A 122 -22.03 -5.99 -3.64
N ALA A 123 -22.45 -4.78 -3.27
CA ALA A 123 -23.54 -4.07 -3.94
C ALA A 123 -23.20 -3.79 -5.42
N ALA A 124 -21.99 -3.28 -5.69
CA ALA A 124 -21.50 -3.06 -7.04
C ALA A 124 -21.48 -4.37 -7.87
N THR A 125 -20.95 -5.46 -7.28
CA THR A 125 -20.89 -6.77 -7.94
C THR A 125 -22.28 -7.34 -8.26
N LEU A 126 -23.21 -7.25 -7.32
CA LEU A 126 -24.59 -7.70 -7.51
C LEU A 126 -25.26 -6.92 -8.66
N ALA A 127 -25.08 -5.60 -8.69
CA ALA A 127 -25.63 -4.76 -9.74
C ALA A 127 -25.07 -5.10 -11.13
N SER A 128 -23.76 -5.31 -11.25
CA SER A 128 -23.14 -5.73 -12.52
C SER A 128 -23.68 -7.07 -12.99
N ARG A 129 -23.90 -8.04 -12.08
CA ARG A 129 -24.46 -9.35 -12.44
C ARG A 129 -25.89 -9.22 -12.97
N THR A 130 -26.75 -8.46 -12.29
CA THR A 130 -28.13 -8.20 -12.73
C THR A 130 -28.18 -7.56 -14.12
N MET A 131 -27.28 -6.62 -14.42
CA MET A 131 -27.20 -6.00 -15.75
C MET A 131 -26.74 -7.00 -16.83
N THR A 132 -25.76 -7.87 -16.54
CA THR A 132 -25.27 -8.87 -17.50
C THR A 132 -26.21 -10.06 -17.70
N SER A 133 -27.07 -10.38 -16.73
CA SER A 133 -28.04 -11.48 -16.82
C SER A 133 -29.20 -11.20 -17.78
N GLY A 134 -29.31 -9.99 -18.34
CA GLY A 134 -30.27 -9.65 -19.39
C GLY A 134 -29.87 -10.06 -20.81
N THR A 135 -28.66 -10.61 -21.04
CA THR A 135 -28.13 -10.79 -22.41
C THR A 135 -27.49 -12.14 -22.77
N ALA A 136 -27.46 -13.16 -21.91
CA ALA A 136 -27.05 -14.50 -22.38
C ALA A 136 -27.41 -15.65 -21.43
N ASN A 137 -28.30 -16.51 -21.93
CA ASN A 137 -28.45 -17.88 -21.51
C ASN A 137 -27.25 -18.68 -22.07
N SER A 138 -26.10 -18.62 -21.39
CA SER A 138 -24.89 -19.39 -21.76
C SER A 138 -24.02 -19.61 -20.53
N ILE A 139 -24.41 -20.55 -19.66
CA ILE A 139 -23.58 -21.01 -18.56
C ILE A 139 -23.63 -22.53 -18.51
N ARG A 140 -22.76 -23.18 -19.28
CA ARG A 140 -22.42 -24.58 -19.01
C ARG A 140 -21.03 -25.01 -19.48
N THR A 141 -19.99 -24.19 -19.29
CA THR A 141 -18.58 -24.65 -19.51
C THR A 141 -17.51 -24.09 -18.56
N GLN A 142 -17.81 -23.24 -17.57
CA GLN A 142 -16.75 -22.54 -16.79
C GLN A 142 -16.15 -23.26 -15.55
N ARG A 143 -16.34 -24.57 -15.36
CA ARG A 143 -15.91 -25.26 -14.12
C ARG A 143 -14.59 -26.04 -14.17
N LEU A 144 -13.83 -26.01 -15.26
CA LEU A 144 -12.60 -26.83 -15.41
C LEU A 144 -11.29 -26.05 -15.63
N TRP A 145 -11.29 -24.71 -15.58
CA TRP A 145 -10.11 -23.85 -15.84
C TRP A 145 -9.52 -23.21 -14.56
N TRP A 146 -9.41 -23.97 -13.47
CA TRP A 146 -9.15 -23.46 -12.12
C TRP A 146 -7.69 -23.44 -11.58
N PRO A 147 -6.66 -24.12 -12.16
CA PRO A 147 -5.34 -24.11 -11.52
C PRO A 147 -4.49 -22.85 -11.79
N THR A 148 -4.44 -22.32 -13.02
CA THR A 148 -3.42 -21.30 -13.40
C THR A 148 -3.68 -19.90 -12.82
N SER A 149 -4.93 -19.47 -12.78
CA SER A 149 -5.30 -18.16 -12.22
C SER A 149 -5.07 -18.10 -10.70
N TRP A 150 -5.30 -19.21 -9.99
CA TRP A 150 -5.07 -19.30 -8.55
C TRP A 150 -3.59 -19.17 -8.18
N TRP A 151 -2.69 -19.84 -8.91
CA TRP A 151 -1.25 -19.69 -8.71
C TRP A 151 -0.77 -18.27 -9.01
N THR A 152 -1.31 -17.66 -10.07
CA THR A 152 -0.99 -16.27 -10.45
C THR A 152 -1.43 -15.28 -9.37
N ASP A 153 -2.63 -15.47 -8.83
CA ASP A 153 -3.17 -14.67 -7.73
C ASP A 153 -2.33 -14.83 -6.46
N ARG A 154 -1.94 -16.06 -6.10
CA ARG A 154 -1.06 -16.30 -4.95
C ARG A 154 0.32 -15.70 -5.11
N ARG A 155 0.91 -15.79 -6.31
CA ARG A 155 2.19 -15.13 -6.61
C ARG A 155 2.08 -13.62 -6.49
N THR A 156 0.98 -13.04 -6.96
CA THR A 156 0.67 -11.62 -6.80
C THR A 156 0.60 -11.24 -5.33
N ASP A 157 -0.17 -11.99 -4.52
CA ASP A 157 -0.29 -11.73 -3.08
C ASP A 157 1.05 -11.84 -2.35
N TRP A 158 1.88 -12.83 -2.72
CA TRP A 158 3.21 -12.98 -2.17
C TRP A 158 4.10 -11.78 -2.49
N GLN A 159 4.12 -11.30 -3.73
CA GLN A 159 4.91 -10.13 -4.14
C GLN A 159 4.47 -8.84 -3.45
N VAL A 160 3.15 -8.61 -3.34
CA VAL A 160 2.63 -7.46 -2.58
C VAL A 160 3.01 -7.58 -1.09
N ASN A 161 2.99 -8.79 -0.52
CA ASN A 161 3.46 -9.01 0.84
C ASN A 161 4.96 -8.72 1.01
N GLN A 162 5.81 -9.09 0.05
CA GLN A 162 7.25 -8.75 0.09
C GLN A 162 7.48 -7.23 0.05
N LEU A 163 6.78 -6.53 -0.84
CA LEU A 163 6.84 -5.07 -0.90
C LEU A 163 6.44 -4.43 0.45
N TRP A 164 5.33 -4.89 1.03
CA TRP A 164 4.89 -4.42 2.35
C TRP A 164 5.90 -4.69 3.47
N MET A 165 6.48 -5.89 3.52
CA MET A 165 7.50 -6.23 4.51
C MET A 165 8.71 -5.29 4.38
N THR A 166 9.12 -4.99 3.15
CA THR A 166 10.24 -4.08 2.86
C THR A 166 9.96 -2.65 3.32
N LEU A 167 8.78 -2.13 3.00
CA LEU A 167 8.34 -0.80 3.44
C LEU A 167 8.28 -0.72 4.97
N ARG A 168 7.66 -1.72 5.62
CA ARG A 168 7.55 -1.78 7.09
C ARG A 168 8.91 -1.90 7.78
N ALA A 169 9.85 -2.64 7.21
CA ALA A 169 11.19 -2.76 7.75
C ALA A 169 12.00 -1.46 7.63
N GLY A 170 11.76 -0.67 6.57
CA GLY A 170 12.46 0.61 6.39
C GLY A 170 11.77 1.84 6.98
N MET A 171 10.52 1.69 7.45
CA MET A 171 9.71 2.71 8.12
C MET A 171 8.92 2.10 9.28
N PRO A 172 9.57 1.72 10.39
CA PRO A 172 8.86 1.14 11.54
C PRO A 172 7.85 2.13 12.17
N GLU A 173 8.10 3.43 12.08
CA GLU A 173 7.25 4.53 12.55
C GLU A 173 6.02 4.78 11.67
N ALA A 174 6.00 4.26 10.44
CA ALA A 174 4.76 4.02 9.71
C ALA A 174 3.99 2.89 10.39
N ALA A 175 3.64 3.09 11.67
CA ALA A 175 2.65 2.32 12.38
C ALA A 175 1.30 2.66 11.76
N ILE A 176 1.09 2.14 10.55
CA ILE A 176 -0.21 1.77 10.04
C ILE A 176 -0.92 1.16 11.25
N ILE A 177 -2.01 1.77 11.70
CA ILE A 177 -2.88 1.25 12.76
C ILE A 177 -3.38 -0.11 12.25
N THR A 178 -2.50 -1.08 12.44
CA THR A 178 -2.83 -2.48 12.43
C THR A 178 -3.63 -2.56 13.72
N THR A 179 -4.83 -3.13 13.65
CA THR A 179 -5.75 -3.41 14.76
C THR A 179 -5.14 -4.37 15.79
N THR A 180 -3.87 -4.18 16.12
CA THR A 180 -2.89 -5.11 16.67
C THR A 180 -2.06 -4.40 17.74
N THR A 181 -2.65 -3.44 18.44
CA THR A 181 -2.18 -3.05 19.76
C THR A 181 -2.56 -4.18 20.75
N ALA A 182 -1.53 -4.83 21.28
CA ALA A 182 -1.50 -5.81 22.37
C ALA A 182 -1.93 -7.28 22.11
N GLU A 183 -2.85 -7.60 21.20
CA GLU A 183 -3.13 -9.00 20.84
C GLU A 183 -2.64 -9.29 19.42
N ARG A 184 -1.81 -10.34 19.24
CA ARG A 184 -1.50 -10.90 17.92
C ARG A 184 -2.81 -11.33 17.29
N VAL A 185 -3.42 -10.45 16.48
CA VAL A 185 -4.49 -10.78 15.53
C VAL A 185 -3.92 -11.88 14.64
N PRO A 186 -4.36 -13.15 14.76
CA PRO A 186 -3.82 -14.21 13.93
C PRO A 186 -4.10 -13.87 12.47
N VAL A 187 -3.10 -14.07 11.62
CA VAL A 187 -3.04 -13.83 10.18
C VAL A 187 -3.93 -14.84 9.43
N GLU A 188 -5.18 -15.02 9.88
CA GLU A 188 -6.17 -15.92 9.28
C GLU A 188 -7.25 -15.18 8.48
N ILE A 189 -7.02 -13.91 8.16
CA ILE A 189 -7.76 -13.30 7.06
C ILE A 189 -7.07 -13.77 5.78
N GLY A 190 -7.45 -14.92 5.26
CA GLY A 190 -7.11 -15.34 3.89
C GLY A 190 -8.05 -14.68 2.87
N GLY A 191 -7.59 -14.59 1.61
CA GLY A 191 -8.44 -14.22 0.47
C GLY A 191 -8.48 -12.71 0.14
N SER A 192 -9.55 -12.27 -0.52
CA SER A 192 -9.66 -10.92 -1.12
C SER A 192 -9.56 -9.77 -0.11
N ARG A 193 -9.98 -9.98 1.14
CA ARG A 193 -9.86 -8.97 2.21
C ARG A 193 -8.42 -8.71 2.59
N GLN A 194 -7.60 -9.76 2.69
CA GLN A 194 -6.17 -9.62 2.99
C GLN A 194 -5.48 -8.81 1.91
N ARG A 195 -5.79 -9.14 0.64
CA ARG A 195 -5.29 -8.41 -0.53
C ARG A 195 -5.69 -6.94 -0.46
N TYR A 196 -6.96 -6.65 -0.21
CA TYR A 196 -7.45 -5.27 -0.07
C TYR A 196 -6.69 -4.49 1.01
N ARG A 197 -6.68 -5.01 2.23
CA ARG A 197 -6.00 -4.35 3.35
C ARG A 197 -4.53 -4.15 3.04
N ARG A 198 -3.86 -5.17 2.50
CA ARG A 198 -2.45 -5.08 2.17
C ARG A 198 -2.14 -4.05 1.10
N VAL A 199 -3.00 -3.92 0.07
CA VAL A 199 -2.89 -2.86 -0.94
C VAL A 199 -3.02 -1.48 -0.30
N VAL A 200 -4.01 -1.27 0.57
CA VAL A 200 -4.18 -0.01 1.30
C VAL A 200 -2.94 0.32 2.13
N GLU A 201 -2.46 -0.65 2.91
CA GLU A 201 -1.29 -0.51 3.78
C GLU A 201 -0.01 -0.15 3.01
N VAL A 202 0.21 -0.77 1.85
CA VAL A 202 1.32 -0.39 0.97
C VAL A 202 1.19 1.06 0.52
N HIS A 203 -0.01 1.51 0.13
CA HIS A 203 -0.22 2.90 -0.28
C HIS A 203 -0.04 3.92 0.84
N GLU A 204 -0.45 3.60 2.06
CA GLU A 204 -0.19 4.44 3.23
C GLU A 204 1.33 4.61 3.45
N ALA A 205 2.09 3.51 3.39
CA ALA A 205 3.54 3.56 3.46
C ALA A 205 4.17 4.37 2.30
N LEU A 206 3.68 4.19 1.07
CA LEU A 206 4.14 4.98 -0.09
C LEU A 206 3.80 6.47 0.03
N ARG A 207 2.66 6.82 0.66
CA ARG A 207 2.29 8.20 0.98
C ARG A 207 3.30 8.82 1.94
N LEU A 208 3.64 8.10 3.01
CA LEU A 208 4.63 8.57 3.98
C LEU A 208 5.98 8.80 3.31
N LEU A 209 6.42 7.96 2.37
CA LEU A 209 7.70 8.15 1.65
C LEU A 209 7.78 9.37 0.71
N ARG A 210 6.67 10.03 0.38
CA ARG A 210 6.65 11.08 -0.65
C ARG A 210 7.66 12.21 -0.46
N PRO A 211 7.92 12.73 0.76
CA PRO A 211 8.92 13.79 0.97
C PRO A 211 10.35 13.39 0.55
N TRP A 212 10.63 12.09 0.48
CA TRP A 212 11.94 11.56 0.07
C TRP A 212 12.01 11.20 -1.41
N TYR A 213 10.90 11.30 -2.15
CA TYR A 213 10.89 11.05 -3.58
C TYR A 213 11.65 12.16 -4.32
N SER A 214 12.23 11.85 -5.48
CA SER A 214 12.93 12.81 -6.33
C SER A 214 12.53 12.69 -7.79
N ARG A 215 12.40 13.85 -8.46
CA ARG A 215 12.17 13.92 -9.91
C ARG A 215 13.36 13.39 -10.70
N GLN A 216 14.57 13.65 -10.22
CA GLN A 216 15.80 13.23 -10.89
C GLN A 216 15.93 11.71 -10.92
N VAL A 217 15.55 11.04 -9.82
CA VAL A 217 15.50 9.57 -9.74
C VAL A 217 14.47 9.03 -10.72
N HIS A 218 13.28 9.62 -10.78
CA HIS A 218 12.22 9.24 -11.72
C HIS A 218 12.71 9.31 -13.18
N ASP A 219 13.23 10.46 -13.59
CA ASP A 219 13.62 10.71 -14.97
C ASP A 219 14.84 9.84 -15.38
N SER A 220 15.79 9.64 -14.45
CA SER A 220 16.92 8.72 -14.63
C SER A 220 16.48 7.27 -14.82
N ALA A 221 15.59 6.78 -13.95
CA ALA A 221 15.05 5.43 -14.03
C ALA A 221 14.25 5.22 -15.32
N ALA A 222 13.45 6.20 -15.74
CA ALA A 222 12.66 6.14 -16.97
C ALA A 222 13.56 6.08 -18.22
N GLN A 223 14.56 6.95 -18.29
CA GLN A 223 15.55 6.95 -19.38
C GLN A 223 16.32 5.63 -19.42
N ARG A 224 16.67 5.06 -18.25
CA ARG A 224 17.34 3.76 -18.19
C ARG A 224 16.42 2.64 -18.68
N ALA A 225 15.18 2.56 -18.18
CA ALA A 225 14.21 1.57 -18.64
C ALA A 225 13.99 1.63 -20.16
N GLN A 226 13.91 2.84 -20.73
CA GLN A 226 13.78 3.05 -22.18
C GLN A 226 15.00 2.54 -22.96
N ARG A 227 16.23 2.76 -22.47
CA ARG A 227 17.46 2.25 -23.12
C ARG A 227 17.50 0.72 -23.17
N TYR A 228 16.92 0.05 -22.18
CA TYR A 228 16.78 -1.40 -22.14
C TYR A 228 15.49 -1.90 -22.83
N GLN A 229 14.74 -1.01 -23.50
CA GLN A 229 13.55 -1.33 -24.29
C GLN A 229 12.48 -2.10 -23.49
N LEU A 230 12.31 -1.78 -22.20
CA LEU A 230 11.20 -2.32 -21.43
C LEU A 230 9.87 -1.82 -22.01
N ASP A 231 8.84 -2.67 -21.95
CA ASP A 231 7.50 -2.24 -22.31
C ASP A 231 6.97 -1.17 -21.34
N ALA A 232 5.81 -0.57 -21.64
CA ALA A 232 5.25 0.50 -20.83
C ALA A 232 4.96 0.05 -19.37
N THR A 233 4.61 -1.22 -19.17
CA THR A 233 4.27 -1.78 -17.86
C THR A 233 5.54 -1.99 -17.01
N GLY A 234 6.56 -2.61 -17.58
CA GLY A 234 7.86 -2.81 -16.96
C GLY A 234 8.59 -1.50 -16.70
N THR A 235 8.49 -0.54 -17.63
CA THR A 235 9.01 0.82 -17.43
C THR A 235 8.37 1.48 -16.21
N ALA A 236 7.04 1.48 -16.12
CA ALA A 236 6.34 2.06 -14.96
C ALA A 236 6.73 1.38 -13.64
N ALA A 237 6.80 0.05 -13.63
CA ALA A 237 7.19 -0.71 -12.43
C ALA A 237 8.63 -0.43 -11.98
N VAL A 238 9.59 -0.36 -12.90
CA VAL A 238 11.00 -0.03 -12.59
C VAL A 238 11.16 1.39 -12.09
N VAL A 239 10.47 2.36 -12.72
CA VAL A 239 10.53 3.76 -12.31
C VAL A 239 10.01 3.94 -10.88
N GLU A 240 8.83 3.39 -10.59
CA GLU A 240 8.23 3.47 -9.26
C GLU A 240 9.09 2.73 -8.22
N ALA A 241 9.57 1.53 -8.54
CA ALA A 241 10.46 0.78 -7.65
C ALA A 241 11.77 1.53 -7.35
N ALA A 242 12.37 2.19 -8.34
CA ALA A 242 13.57 3.00 -8.14
C ALA A 242 13.31 4.21 -7.23
N GLN A 243 12.18 4.90 -7.41
CA GLN A 243 11.78 5.99 -6.52
C GLN A 243 11.60 5.49 -5.09
N VAL A 244 10.86 4.39 -4.90
CA VAL A 244 10.63 3.78 -3.57
C VAL A 244 11.95 3.38 -2.92
N ALA A 245 12.83 2.71 -3.66
CA ALA A 245 14.11 2.24 -3.14
C ALA A 245 14.99 3.39 -2.63
N VAL A 246 15.19 4.43 -3.47
CA VAL A 246 16.02 5.59 -3.12
C VAL A 246 15.37 6.39 -1.99
N ALA A 247 14.05 6.58 -2.03
CA ALA A 247 13.31 7.29 -0.99
C ALA A 247 13.40 6.58 0.37
N LEU A 248 13.24 5.26 0.40
CA LEU A 248 13.38 4.46 1.62
C LEU A 248 14.79 4.58 2.21
N ARG A 249 15.82 4.57 1.36
CA ARG A 249 17.21 4.74 1.81
C ARG A 249 17.49 6.15 2.34
N ARG A 250 16.92 7.18 1.71
CA ARG A 250 16.99 8.57 2.17
C ARG A 250 16.24 8.79 3.48
N HIS A 251 15.06 8.19 3.62
CA HIS A 251 14.31 8.15 4.87
C HIS A 251 15.16 7.61 6.02
N GLN A 252 15.78 6.44 5.82
CA GLN A 252 16.66 5.80 6.80
C GLN A 252 17.92 6.60 7.15
N THR A 253 18.30 7.58 6.33
CA THR A 253 19.49 8.43 6.52
C THR A 253 19.10 9.89 6.76
N GLU A 254 17.82 10.16 7.04
CA GLU A 254 17.26 11.49 7.32
C GLU A 254 17.68 12.57 6.31
N SER A 255 17.83 12.19 5.03
CA SER A 255 18.31 13.05 3.95
C SER A 255 17.17 13.37 2.98
N PRO A 256 16.31 14.38 3.26
CA PRO A 256 15.19 14.73 2.40
C PRO A 256 15.64 15.19 1.01
N SER A 257 14.72 15.12 0.04
CA SER A 257 14.95 15.62 -1.32
C SER A 257 14.54 17.07 -1.41
N ASP A 258 15.40 17.95 -1.96
CA ASP A 258 15.02 19.33 -2.27
C ASP A 258 14.03 19.41 -3.46
N ASP A 259 13.98 18.35 -4.28
CA ASP A 259 13.10 18.26 -5.44
C ASP A 259 11.90 17.36 -5.14
N VAL A 260 10.69 17.93 -5.13
CA VAL A 260 9.42 17.17 -5.07
C VAL A 260 9.05 16.68 -6.46
N PRO A 261 9.00 15.37 -6.74
CA PRO A 261 8.58 14.88 -8.04
C PRO A 261 7.09 15.13 -8.27
N PRO A 262 6.69 15.25 -9.55
CA PRO A 262 5.29 15.07 -9.89
C PRO A 262 4.88 13.64 -9.48
N LEU A 263 4.00 13.53 -8.48
CA LEU A 263 3.41 12.25 -8.14
C LEU A 263 2.65 11.73 -9.37
N PRO A 264 2.78 10.44 -9.71
CA PRO A 264 2.00 9.87 -10.80
C PRO A 264 0.51 9.97 -10.46
N GLN A 265 -0.18 10.95 -11.05
CA GLN A 265 -1.63 11.09 -10.97
C GLN A 265 -2.30 10.06 -11.89
N ARG A 266 -2.19 8.77 -11.54
CA ARG A 266 -2.81 7.72 -12.35
C ARG A 266 -4.19 7.39 -11.80
N ARG A 267 -5.24 7.88 -12.48
CA ARG A 267 -6.63 7.52 -12.23
C ARG A 267 -6.85 6.08 -12.71
N LEU A 268 -6.75 5.10 -11.81
CA LEU A 268 -7.20 3.73 -12.10
C LEU A 268 -8.74 3.69 -12.16
N ALA A 269 -9.28 2.82 -13.03
CA ALA A 269 -10.71 2.56 -13.10
C ALA A 269 -11.23 1.97 -11.79
N ALA A 270 -12.49 2.31 -11.46
CA ALA A 270 -13.19 2.05 -10.20
C ALA A 270 -12.89 0.68 -9.56
N TYR A 271 -12.38 0.69 -8.32
CA TYR A 271 -12.30 -0.42 -7.35
C TYR A 271 -11.63 -1.76 -7.74
N ASP A 272 -10.84 -1.87 -8.82
CA ASP A 272 -10.19 -3.16 -9.17
C ASP A 272 -8.96 -3.47 -8.28
N ILE A 273 -9.24 -4.09 -7.13
CA ILE A 273 -8.24 -4.58 -6.16
C ILE A 273 -7.24 -5.55 -6.81
N ARG A 274 -7.66 -6.34 -7.81
CA ARG A 274 -6.77 -7.31 -8.47
C ARG A 274 -5.83 -6.63 -9.44
N ALA A 275 -6.32 -5.67 -10.23
CA ALA A 275 -5.46 -4.84 -11.06
C ALA A 275 -4.42 -4.11 -10.21
N GLU A 276 -4.85 -3.53 -9.09
CA GLU A 276 -3.93 -2.78 -8.24
C GLU A 276 -2.91 -3.66 -7.52
N ALA A 277 -3.33 -4.83 -7.02
CA ALA A 277 -2.41 -5.81 -6.45
C ALA A 277 -1.38 -6.30 -7.48
N ARG A 278 -1.78 -6.53 -8.74
CA ARG A 278 -0.85 -6.92 -9.82
C ARG A 278 0.16 -5.81 -10.11
N ARG A 279 -0.26 -4.55 -10.12
CA ARG A 279 0.64 -3.42 -10.29
C ARG A 279 1.68 -3.35 -9.16
N LEU A 280 1.22 -3.38 -7.90
CA LEU A 280 2.10 -3.37 -6.74
C LEU A 280 3.03 -4.59 -6.69
N ALA A 281 2.56 -5.76 -7.15
CA ALA A 281 3.40 -6.95 -7.27
C ALA A 281 4.55 -6.75 -8.28
N LEU A 282 4.31 -6.05 -9.40
CA LEU A 282 5.37 -5.72 -10.36
C LEU A 282 6.38 -4.73 -9.78
N VAL A 283 5.90 -3.74 -9.01
CA VAL A 283 6.78 -2.80 -8.27
C VAL A 283 7.63 -3.57 -7.26
N GLY A 284 7.04 -4.45 -6.46
CA GLY A 284 7.75 -5.29 -5.49
C GLY A 284 8.80 -6.20 -6.16
N LEU A 285 8.44 -6.83 -7.27
CA LEU A 285 9.37 -7.64 -8.06
C LEU A 285 10.53 -6.79 -8.59
N ALA A 286 10.25 -5.62 -9.18
CA ALA A 286 11.29 -4.73 -9.69
C ALA A 286 12.19 -4.19 -8.57
N LEU A 287 11.63 -3.91 -7.39
CA LEU A 287 12.36 -3.43 -6.22
C LEU A 287 13.44 -4.42 -5.77
N HIS A 288 13.13 -5.72 -5.82
CA HIS A 288 14.03 -6.77 -5.36
C HIS A 288 14.96 -7.32 -6.44
N ASP A 289 14.46 -7.48 -7.68
CA ASP A 289 15.15 -8.27 -8.70
C ASP A 289 15.70 -7.42 -9.87
N SER A 290 15.35 -6.13 -9.96
CA SER A 290 15.77 -5.32 -11.11
C SER A 290 17.19 -4.77 -10.96
N PRO A 291 18.13 -5.10 -11.88
CA PRO A 291 19.45 -4.48 -11.89
C PRO A 291 19.39 -2.97 -12.20
N LEU A 292 18.31 -2.49 -12.82
CA LEU A 292 18.11 -1.07 -13.10
C LEU A 292 17.82 -0.30 -11.81
N VAL A 293 17.00 -0.87 -10.91
CA VAL A 293 16.72 -0.29 -9.58
C VAL A 293 17.98 -0.28 -8.72
N ALA A 294 18.75 -1.37 -8.71
CA ALA A 294 20.05 -1.42 -8.02
C ALA A 294 21.03 -0.35 -8.52
N ALA A 295 21.07 -0.09 -9.83
CA ALA A 295 21.90 0.96 -10.40
C ALA A 295 21.44 2.38 -9.98
N GLU A 296 20.15 2.63 -9.85
CA GLU A 296 19.64 3.91 -9.32
C GLU A 296 19.96 4.08 -7.83
N LEU A 297 19.81 3.03 -7.02
CA LEU A 297 20.23 3.05 -5.61
C LEU A 297 21.71 3.40 -5.46
N ALA A 298 22.59 2.73 -6.21
CA ALA A 298 24.03 2.98 -6.16
C ALA A 298 24.39 4.42 -6.59
N ARG A 299 23.65 4.98 -7.56
CA ARG A 299 23.87 6.34 -8.06
C ARG A 299 23.43 7.41 -7.06
N TRP A 300 22.26 7.26 -6.45
CA TRP A 300 21.58 8.32 -5.69
C TRP A 300 21.73 8.22 -4.18
N SER A 301 22.22 7.08 -3.71
CA SER A 301 22.60 6.88 -2.32
C SER A 301 23.92 6.12 -2.28
N PRO A 302 25.04 6.76 -2.69
CA PRO A 302 26.34 6.16 -2.45
C PRO A 302 26.42 5.83 -0.96
N VAL A 303 26.73 4.58 -0.64
CA VAL A 303 27.08 4.22 0.73
C VAL A 303 28.17 5.20 1.10
N ALA A 304 27.93 6.04 2.10
CA ALA A 304 29.00 6.78 2.74
C ALA A 304 29.94 5.68 3.25
N TYR A 305 30.97 5.36 2.45
CA TYR A 305 32.12 4.65 2.94
C TYR A 305 32.57 5.53 4.08
N GLY A 306 32.28 5.08 5.30
CA GLY A 306 32.52 5.83 6.51
C GLY A 306 33.89 6.46 6.40
N SER A 307 33.95 7.75 6.71
CA SER A 307 35.17 8.48 7.03
C SER A 307 36.16 7.48 7.57
N ARG A 308 37.20 7.18 6.76
CA ARG A 308 38.31 6.31 7.12
C ARG A 308 38.66 6.69 8.57
N PRO A 309 38.65 5.74 9.53
CA PRO A 309 39.05 6.08 10.89
C PRO A 309 40.37 6.80 10.79
N GLU A 310 40.45 8.01 11.35
CA GLU A 310 41.71 8.74 11.43
C GLU A 310 42.76 7.76 11.91
N GLU A 311 43.82 7.59 11.11
CA GLU A 311 44.90 6.68 11.46
C GLU A 311 45.40 7.08 12.85
N PRO A 312 45.31 6.20 13.87
CA PRO A 312 46.00 6.46 15.10
C PRO A 312 47.48 6.52 14.75
N GLY A 313 48.10 7.63 15.11
CA GLY A 313 49.50 7.91 14.83
C GLY A 313 50.39 6.69 15.07
N SER A 314 51.27 6.48 14.09
CA SER A 314 52.47 5.66 14.16
C SER A 314 52.97 5.43 15.59
N THR A 315 52.81 4.20 16.08
CA THR A 315 53.80 3.56 16.96
C THR A 315 53.93 2.09 16.59
N ALA A 316 55.07 1.79 15.97
CA ALA A 316 55.81 0.53 15.96
C ALA A 316 55.11 -0.72 16.51
N PHE A 317 54.86 -1.70 15.64
CA PHE A 317 55.21 -3.09 15.94
C PHE A 317 55.52 -3.84 14.65
N ASP A 318 56.78 -4.22 14.59
CA ASP A 318 57.41 -5.08 13.60
C ASP A 318 56.88 -6.52 13.69
N SER A 319 56.91 -7.21 12.55
CA SER A 319 57.08 -8.68 12.41
C SER A 319 55.93 -9.63 12.74
N PHE A 320 55.19 -10.05 11.71
CA PHE A 320 54.80 -11.47 11.53
C PHE A 320 54.85 -11.85 10.04
N PRO A 321 55.45 -13.01 9.67
CA PRO A 321 55.58 -13.40 8.27
C PRO A 321 54.24 -13.94 7.71
N ILE A 322 53.85 -13.39 6.57
CA ILE A 322 52.71 -13.87 5.78
C ILE A 322 53.16 -15.12 5.00
N THR A 323 52.60 -16.27 5.33
CA THR A 323 52.69 -17.48 4.50
C THR A 323 51.73 -17.36 3.32
N PRO A 324 52.17 -17.50 2.05
CA PRO A 324 51.27 -17.44 0.91
C PRO A 324 50.37 -18.69 0.83
N LEU A 325 49.08 -18.46 0.63
CA LEU A 325 48.08 -19.50 0.41
C LEU A 325 48.36 -20.28 -0.88
N ASN A 326 48.30 -21.60 -0.75
CA ASN A 326 48.60 -22.59 -1.76
C ASN A 326 47.62 -22.52 -2.94
N ARG A 327 48.17 -22.48 -4.16
CA ARG A 327 47.46 -22.34 -5.43
C ARG A 327 47.29 -23.73 -6.05
N ALA A 328 46.29 -24.49 -5.60
CA ALA A 328 45.88 -25.73 -6.29
C ALA A 328 44.47 -26.16 -5.85
N VAL A 329 43.47 -25.92 -6.70
CA VAL A 329 42.56 -26.98 -7.22
C VAL A 329 42.00 -26.45 -8.54
N THR A 330 42.61 -26.93 -9.62
CA THR A 330 42.08 -26.90 -10.98
C THR A 330 40.94 -27.91 -11.12
N ARG A 331 39.92 -27.51 -11.92
CA ARG A 331 39.16 -28.30 -12.90
C ARG A 331 38.85 -29.77 -12.57
N ASN A 332 37.56 -30.07 -12.49
CA ASN A 332 36.86 -31.19 -13.16
C ASN A 332 35.37 -30.77 -13.15
N GLY A 333 34.60 -30.69 -14.24
CA GLY A 333 34.54 -31.58 -15.40
C GLY A 333 33.21 -32.33 -15.31
N TRP A 334 32.14 -31.80 -15.90
CA TRP A 334 30.92 -32.57 -16.16
C TRP A 334 30.25 -32.10 -17.44
N ALA A 335 30.56 -32.83 -18.52
CA ALA A 335 29.81 -32.89 -19.75
C ALA A 335 29.20 -34.29 -19.86
N GLY A 336 27.87 -34.33 -20.06
CA GLY A 336 27.10 -35.32 -20.84
C GLY A 336 27.14 -36.81 -20.47
N ALA A 337 25.96 -37.40 -20.21
CA ALA A 337 25.40 -38.45 -21.06
C ALA A 337 23.98 -38.86 -20.62
N ALA A 338 23.18 -39.24 -21.63
CA ALA A 338 21.87 -39.91 -21.65
C ALA A 338 20.61 -39.06 -21.45
#